data_AF-A0A7S3H206-F1
#
_entry.id   AF-A0A7S3H206-F1
#
_cell.length_a   1.000
_cell.length_b   1.000
_cell.length_c   1.000
_cell.angle_alpha   90.00
_cell.angle_beta   90.00
_cell.angle_gamma   90.00
#
_symmetry.space_group_name_H-M   'P 1'
#
loop_
_entity.id
_entity.type
_entity.pdbx_description
1 polymer ?
#
loop_
_entity_poly.entity_id
_entity_poly.type
_entity_poly.pdbx_seq_one_letter_code
_entity_poly.pdbx_strand_id
1 'polypeptide(L)'
;AGAFMAARLAPSSKSELVAKLPDDFAYLARGRIGEWLEVQVDRNGTLCRAYVLHTIGDQVMLVPAVPAVCLEEAWNPARRWIQAESYPEGAKMAARAAPSRDGKQVATLPHNYEYHATGRSGDYLQIYLDIEGARTAAYVLHTLGDLVLLRPGPGIVSSVVAQLEMQQQQ
;
A
#
# COMPACT_ATOMS: atom_id res chain seq x y z
N ALA A 1 27.58 9.39 -2.45
CA ALA A 1 27.45 7.98 -2.04
C ALA A 1 25.99 7.78 -1.66
N GLY A 2 25.28 6.84 -2.31
CA GLY A 2 23.87 6.59 -2.01
C GLY A 2 23.70 6.11 -0.57
N ALA A 3 22.59 6.48 0.07
CA ALA A 3 22.20 5.87 1.32
C ALA A 3 21.96 4.36 1.07
N PHE A 4 22.33 3.54 2.07
CA PHE A 4 22.13 2.11 2.03
C PHE A 4 21.82 1.63 3.43
N MET A 5 20.94 0.63 3.52
CA MET A 5 20.64 -0.02 4.77
C MET A 5 21.65 -1.14 5.06
N ALA A 6 22.12 -1.21 6.30
CA ALA A 6 23.07 -2.22 6.73
C ALA A 6 22.33 -3.44 7.31
N ALA A 7 22.35 -4.57 6.59
CA ALA A 7 21.90 -5.85 7.12
C ALA A 7 23.04 -6.53 7.88
N ARG A 8 22.79 -6.95 9.12
CA ARG A 8 23.83 -7.46 10.03
C ARG A 8 23.52 -8.86 10.56
N LEU A 9 24.57 -9.59 10.96
CA LEU A 9 24.42 -10.97 11.43
C LEU A 9 23.72 -11.07 12.80
N ALA A 10 23.80 -10.02 13.61
CA ALA A 10 23.16 -9.88 14.92
C ALA A 10 22.56 -8.46 15.07
N PRO A 11 21.58 -8.25 15.97
CA PRO A 11 20.91 -6.96 16.19
C PRO A 11 21.80 -5.97 16.95
N SER A 12 22.90 -5.56 16.32
CA SER A 12 23.89 -4.65 16.89
C SER A 12 24.65 -3.93 15.78
N SER A 13 24.88 -2.62 15.94
CA SER A 13 25.67 -1.82 15.01
C SER A 13 27.14 -2.26 14.91
N LYS A 14 27.62 -3.03 15.90
CA LYS A 14 28.97 -3.62 15.95
C LYS A 14 29.06 -5.00 15.30
N SER A 15 27.93 -5.60 14.93
CA SER A 15 27.90 -6.92 14.28
C SER A 15 28.43 -6.87 12.85
N GLU A 16 28.93 -8.01 12.35
CA GLU A 16 29.32 -8.20 10.95
C GLU A 16 28.20 -7.72 10.00
N LEU A 17 28.62 -6.97 8.96
CA LEU A 17 27.76 -6.57 7.86
C LEU A 17 27.60 -7.75 6.89
N VAL A 18 26.36 -8.21 6.75
CA VAL A 18 25.99 -9.30 5.86
C VAL A 18 25.75 -8.78 4.44
N ALA A 19 25.03 -7.65 4.33
CA ALA A 19 24.72 -7.03 3.05
C ALA A 19 24.48 -5.52 3.19
N LYS A 20 24.73 -4.79 2.10
CA LYS A 20 24.23 -3.43 1.91
C LYS A 20 22.99 -3.52 1.06
N LEU A 21 21.86 -3.13 1.62
CA LEU A 21 20.57 -3.16 0.96
C LEU A 21 20.27 -1.78 0.38
N PRO A 22 19.68 -1.70 -0.82
CA PRO A 22 19.24 -0.43 -1.37
C PRO A 22 18.08 0.15 -0.53
N ASP A 23 17.85 1.45 -0.62
CA ASP A 23 16.81 2.13 0.18
C ASP A 23 15.38 1.68 -0.17
N ASP A 24 15.17 1.15 -1.39
CA ASP A 24 13.92 0.57 -1.88
C ASP A 24 13.81 -0.95 -1.66
N PHE A 25 14.70 -1.53 -0.84
CA PHE A 25 14.71 -2.96 -0.58
C PHE A 25 13.38 -3.44 0.01
N ALA A 26 12.66 -4.27 -0.74
CA ALA A 26 11.52 -5.01 -0.24
C ALA A 26 12.01 -6.18 0.63
N TYR A 27 11.47 -6.28 1.84
CA TYR A 27 11.87 -7.31 2.81
C TYR A 27 10.66 -8.00 3.43
N LEU A 28 10.85 -9.25 3.80
CA LEU A 28 9.91 -9.98 4.65
C LEU A 28 10.48 -10.01 6.07
N ALA A 29 9.86 -9.24 6.98
CA ALA A 29 10.22 -9.27 8.38
C ALA A 29 9.68 -10.55 9.04
N ARG A 30 10.55 -11.29 9.71
CA ARG A 30 10.21 -12.53 10.44
C ARG A 30 10.04 -12.32 11.93
N GLY A 31 10.56 -11.21 12.46
CA GLY A 31 10.51 -10.87 13.87
C GLY A 31 11.13 -9.52 14.16
N ARG A 32 11.04 -9.09 15.42
CA ARG A 32 11.62 -7.82 15.90
C ARG A 32 12.36 -8.06 17.21
N ILE A 33 13.54 -7.45 17.33
CA ILE A 33 14.34 -7.43 18.55
C ILE A 33 14.74 -5.97 18.83
N GLY A 34 13.99 -5.29 19.70
CA GLY A 34 14.19 -3.87 19.99
C GLY A 34 14.06 -2.99 18.73
N GLU A 35 15.15 -2.34 18.35
CA GLU A 35 15.26 -1.44 17.18
C GLU A 35 15.57 -2.20 15.88
N TRP A 36 15.62 -3.53 15.90
CA TRP A 36 16.03 -4.35 14.77
C TRP A 36 14.91 -5.25 14.26
N LEU A 37 14.74 -5.30 12.94
CA LEU A 37 13.89 -6.29 12.26
C LEU A 37 14.74 -7.46 11.79
N GLU A 38 14.27 -8.67 12.05
CA GLU A 38 14.82 -9.89 11.48
C GLU A 38 14.29 -10.04 10.05
N VAL A 39 15.19 -10.15 9.08
CA VAL A 39 14.90 -10.29 7.64
C VAL A 39 15.68 -11.45 7.04
N GLN A 40 15.26 -11.91 5.87
CA GLN A 40 16.05 -12.82 5.03
C GLN A 40 16.71 -12.05 3.89
N VAL A 41 18.00 -12.27 3.71
CA VAL A 41 18.80 -11.67 2.65
C VAL A 41 19.54 -12.76 1.88
N ASP A 42 19.62 -12.64 0.56
CA ASP A 42 20.49 -13.50 -0.23
C ASP A 42 21.94 -13.06 -0.08
N ARG A 43 22.81 -13.98 0.33
CA ARG A 43 24.26 -13.82 0.37
C ARG A 43 24.88 -14.88 -0.53
N ASN A 44 25.29 -14.49 -1.73
CA ASN A 44 25.92 -15.39 -2.72
C ASN A 44 25.07 -16.63 -3.06
N GLY A 45 23.75 -16.46 -3.25
CA GLY A 45 22.82 -17.55 -3.54
C GLY A 45 22.39 -18.36 -2.32
N THR A 46 22.79 -17.96 -1.11
CA THR A 46 22.34 -18.57 0.15
C THR A 46 21.49 -17.60 0.95
N LEU A 47 20.26 -18.00 1.23
CA LEU A 47 19.34 -17.21 2.05
C LEU A 47 19.77 -17.23 3.51
N CYS A 48 20.24 -16.10 4.01
CA CYS A 48 20.74 -15.91 5.36
C CYS A 48 19.78 -15.08 6.19
N ARG A 49 19.70 -15.37 7.49
CA ARG A 49 19.06 -14.45 8.45
C ARG A 49 19.97 -13.23 8.67
N ALA A 50 19.37 -12.05 8.64
CA ALA A 50 20.04 -10.80 8.99
C ALA A 50 19.10 -9.88 9.78
N TYR A 51 19.69 -8.83 10.35
CA TYR A 51 19.00 -7.83 11.14
C TYR A 51 19.23 -6.45 10.53
N VAL A 52 18.15 -5.72 10.29
CA VAL A 52 18.16 -4.36 9.77
C VAL A 52 17.57 -3.41 10.81
N LEU A 53 18.16 -2.22 10.93
CA LEU A 53 17.71 -1.22 11.88
C LEU A 53 16.40 -0.60 11.37
N HIS A 54 15.33 -0.72 12.14
CA HIS A 54 14.01 -0.20 11.75
C HIS A 54 13.67 1.13 12.40
N THR A 55 14.28 1.43 13.55
CA THR A 55 14.14 2.72 14.25
C THR A 55 15.49 3.27 14.70
N ILE A 56 15.64 4.59 14.62
CA ILE A 56 16.76 5.34 15.20
C ILE A 56 16.16 6.41 16.12
N GLY A 57 16.23 6.17 17.43
CA GLY A 57 15.51 7.02 18.38
C GLY A 57 14.01 6.93 18.11
N ASP A 58 13.36 8.08 17.92
CA ASP A 58 11.92 8.15 17.61
C ASP A 58 11.60 8.05 16.10
N GLN A 59 12.62 7.97 15.24
CA GLN A 59 12.43 7.92 13.79
C GLN A 59 12.32 6.48 13.28
N VAL A 60 11.18 6.12 12.70
CA VAL A 60 10.99 4.85 11.98
C VAL A 60 11.61 4.96 10.58
N MET A 61 12.62 4.15 10.30
CA MET A 61 13.27 4.05 8.99
C MET A 61 12.68 2.96 8.12
N LEU A 62 12.16 1.89 8.74
CA LEU A 62 11.55 0.77 8.03
C LEU A 62 10.16 0.54 8.57
N VAL A 63 9.17 0.85 7.75
CA VAL A 63 7.80 0.43 8.00
C VAL A 63 7.62 -0.97 7.41
N PRO A 64 6.99 -1.91 8.13
CA PRO A 64 6.58 -3.17 7.53
C PRO A 64 5.84 -2.85 6.24
N ALA A 65 6.26 -3.44 5.12
CA ALA A 65 5.39 -3.49 3.97
C ALA A 65 4.11 -4.14 4.48
N VAL A 66 3.00 -3.37 4.47
CA VAL A 66 1.67 -3.89 4.77
C VAL A 66 1.57 -5.20 4.00
N PRO A 67 1.28 -6.35 4.65
CA PRO A 67 1.37 -7.66 4.01
C PRO A 67 0.74 -7.53 2.64
N ALA A 68 1.55 -7.74 1.59
CA ALA A 68 1.16 -7.40 0.24
C ALA A 68 -0.19 -8.07 0.00
N VAL A 69 -1.25 -7.26 -0.02
CA VAL A 69 -2.58 -7.78 -0.26
C VAL A 69 -2.49 -8.41 -1.63
N CYS A 70 -2.72 -9.72 -1.70
CA CYS A 70 -2.68 -10.42 -2.97
C CYS A 70 -3.87 -9.93 -3.77
N LEU A 71 -3.61 -8.99 -4.67
CA LEU A 71 -4.57 -8.54 -5.64
C LEU A 71 -4.80 -9.69 -6.61
N GLU A 72 -6.05 -10.14 -6.73
CA GLU A 72 -6.47 -11.07 -7.77
C GLU A 72 -6.24 -10.46 -9.14
N GLU A 73 -6.43 -9.14 -9.24
CA GLU A 73 -6.15 -8.36 -10.43
C GLU A 73 -5.42 -7.08 -10.03
N ALA A 74 -4.31 -6.79 -10.71
CA ALA A 74 -3.63 -5.51 -10.62
C ALA A 74 -3.79 -4.76 -11.94
N TRP A 75 -4.08 -3.46 -11.87
CA TRP A 75 -4.30 -2.62 -13.04
C TRP A 75 -3.36 -1.42 -13.03
N ASN A 76 -2.62 -1.28 -14.12
CA ASN A 76 -1.88 -0.08 -14.46
C ASN A 76 -2.09 0.18 -15.97
N PRO A 77 -2.73 1.29 -16.36
CA PRO A 77 -3.20 2.39 -15.52
C PRO A 77 -4.46 2.06 -14.69
N ALA A 78 -4.82 2.96 -13.76
CA ALA A 78 -6.00 2.80 -12.91
C ALA A 78 -7.29 2.80 -13.75
N ARG A 79 -8.25 1.97 -13.33
CA ARG A 79 -9.57 1.87 -13.96
C ARG A 79 -10.57 2.75 -13.21
N ARG A 80 -11.43 3.43 -13.96
CA ARG A 80 -12.51 4.23 -13.39
C ARG A 80 -13.67 3.33 -12.96
N TRP A 81 -14.21 3.59 -11.78
CA TRP A 81 -15.41 2.94 -11.25
C TRP A 81 -16.40 4.00 -10.77
N ILE A 82 -17.68 3.73 -11.02
CA ILE A 82 -18.80 4.61 -10.69
C ILE A 82 -19.86 3.84 -9.89
N GLN A 83 -20.69 4.57 -9.16
CA GLN A 83 -21.80 3.97 -8.43
C GLN A 83 -22.77 3.27 -9.40
N ALA A 84 -23.16 2.05 -9.05
CA ALA A 84 -24.18 1.28 -9.77
C ALA A 84 -25.57 1.85 -9.46
N GLU A 85 -26.56 1.51 -10.29
CA GLU A 85 -27.96 1.91 -10.09
C GLU A 85 -28.53 1.38 -8.78
N SER A 86 -28.02 0.23 -8.32
CA SER A 86 -28.35 -0.43 -7.07
C SER A 86 -27.64 0.17 -5.84
N TYR A 87 -26.79 1.19 -6.02
CA TYR A 87 -26.12 1.84 -4.91
C TYR A 87 -27.15 2.59 -4.04
N PRO A 88 -27.22 2.36 -2.72
CA PRO A 88 -28.25 2.98 -1.89
C PRO A 88 -28.16 4.53 -1.89
N GLU A 89 -29.30 5.18 -2.09
CA GLU A 89 -29.38 6.64 -2.15
C GLU A 89 -28.85 7.29 -0.87
N GLY A 90 -28.00 8.31 -1.02
CA GLY A 90 -27.38 9.03 0.10
C GLY A 90 -26.33 8.23 0.89
N ALA A 91 -26.07 6.96 0.57
CA ALA A 91 -25.08 6.17 1.27
C ALA A 91 -23.64 6.65 1.00
N LYS A 92 -22.80 6.56 2.02
CA LYS A 92 -21.37 6.84 1.96
C LYS A 92 -20.58 5.54 1.90
N MET A 93 -19.47 5.52 1.18
CA MET A 93 -18.60 4.34 1.08
C MET A 93 -17.53 4.38 2.17
N ALA A 94 -17.38 3.30 2.93
CA ALA A 94 -16.26 3.15 3.84
C ALA A 94 -15.03 2.65 3.08
N ALA A 95 -13.95 3.44 3.08
CA ALA A 95 -12.64 2.98 2.63
C ALA A 95 -11.89 2.39 3.83
N ARG A 96 -11.33 1.19 3.65
CA ARG A 96 -10.71 0.39 4.72
C ARG A 96 -9.23 0.15 4.48
N ALA A 97 -8.48 -0.09 5.54
CA ALA A 97 -7.04 -0.39 5.46
C ALA A 97 -6.73 -1.78 4.87
N ALA A 98 -7.72 -2.68 4.84
CA ALA A 98 -7.60 -4.04 4.31
C ALA A 98 -8.90 -4.43 3.57
N PRO A 99 -8.85 -5.35 2.59
CA PRO A 99 -10.03 -5.83 1.85
C PRO A 99 -10.85 -6.81 2.70
N SER A 100 -11.37 -6.34 3.83
CA SER A 100 -12.20 -7.12 4.74
C SER A 100 -13.22 -6.24 5.44
N ARG A 101 -14.34 -6.84 5.83
CA ARG A 101 -15.42 -6.14 6.55
C ARG A 101 -14.94 -5.60 7.90
N ASP A 102 -14.03 -6.32 8.54
CA ASP A 102 -13.49 -5.98 9.86
C ASP A 102 -12.25 -5.07 9.76
N GLY A 103 -11.78 -4.78 8.53
CA GLY A 103 -10.66 -3.87 8.31
C GLY A 103 -10.95 -2.47 8.83
N LYS A 104 -9.97 -1.87 9.53
CA LYS A 104 -10.08 -0.50 10.07
C LYS A 104 -10.54 0.46 8.97
N GLN A 105 -11.60 1.20 9.22
CA GLN A 105 -12.04 2.28 8.34
C GLN A 105 -11.02 3.42 8.41
N VAL A 106 -10.50 3.83 7.25
CA VAL A 106 -9.50 4.90 7.13
C VAL A 106 -10.09 6.17 6.54
N ALA A 107 -11.18 6.06 5.78
CA ALA A 107 -11.93 7.21 5.28
C ALA A 107 -13.40 6.87 5.03
N THR A 108 -14.22 7.91 4.95
CA THR A 108 -15.62 7.85 4.51
C THR A 108 -15.76 8.68 3.26
N LEU A 109 -16.04 8.04 2.13
CA LEU A 109 -16.14 8.69 0.83
C LEU A 109 -17.59 9.13 0.58
N PRO A 110 -17.80 10.36 0.07
CA PRO A 110 -19.14 10.89 -0.16
C PRO A 110 -19.87 10.13 -1.28
N HIS A 111 -21.18 10.33 -1.34
CA HIS A 111 -21.98 9.94 -2.49
C HIS A 111 -21.45 10.66 -3.76
N ASN A 112 -21.48 10.01 -4.93
CA ASN A 112 -20.85 10.47 -6.18
C ASN A 112 -19.32 10.63 -6.16
N TYR A 113 -18.61 10.01 -5.21
CA TYR A 113 -17.14 9.94 -5.27
C TYR A 113 -16.69 9.19 -6.54
N GLU A 114 -15.63 9.68 -7.19
CA GLU A 114 -15.04 9.03 -8.36
C GLU A 114 -13.92 8.08 -7.95
N TYR A 115 -14.07 6.79 -8.25
CA TYR A 115 -13.14 5.75 -7.82
C TYR A 115 -12.14 5.43 -8.93
N HIS A 116 -10.85 5.63 -8.65
CA HIS A 116 -9.76 5.19 -9.53
C HIS A 116 -9.07 3.97 -8.91
N ALA A 117 -9.49 2.79 -9.33
CA ALA A 117 -9.03 1.52 -8.78
C ALA A 117 -7.76 1.01 -9.48
N THR A 118 -6.80 0.54 -8.70
CA THR A 118 -5.51 -0.03 -9.12
C THR A 118 -5.46 -1.54 -9.02
N GLY A 119 -6.52 -2.16 -8.51
CA GLY A 119 -6.67 -3.61 -8.48
C GLY A 119 -7.90 -4.06 -7.72
N ARG A 120 -8.07 -5.38 -7.66
CA ARG A 120 -9.19 -6.08 -7.00
C ARG A 120 -8.66 -7.17 -6.08
N SER A 121 -9.30 -7.35 -4.93
CA SER A 121 -9.09 -8.46 -4.00
C SER A 121 -10.47 -8.87 -3.47
N GLY A 122 -10.99 -10.01 -3.92
CA GLY A 122 -12.37 -10.42 -3.71
C GLY A 122 -13.40 -9.36 -4.11
N ASP A 123 -14.23 -9.00 -3.12
CA ASP A 123 -15.30 -7.99 -3.22
C ASP A 123 -14.80 -6.54 -3.08
N TYR A 124 -13.49 -6.34 -2.96
CA TYR A 124 -12.89 -5.03 -2.72
C TYR A 124 -12.05 -4.54 -3.90
N LEU A 125 -12.11 -3.24 -4.15
CA LEU A 125 -11.23 -2.52 -5.06
C LEU A 125 -10.18 -1.76 -4.27
N GLN A 126 -8.93 -1.85 -4.70
CA GLN A 126 -7.84 -1.05 -4.16
C GLN A 126 -7.82 0.32 -4.82
N ILE A 127 -7.95 1.38 -4.03
CA ILE A 127 -7.75 2.78 -4.41
C ILE A 127 -6.59 3.38 -3.62
N TYR A 128 -6.12 4.55 -4.03
CA TYR A 128 -5.18 5.35 -3.24
C TYR A 128 -5.86 6.62 -2.76
N LEU A 129 -5.69 6.92 -1.48
CA LEU A 129 -6.19 8.13 -0.84
C LEU A 129 -5.03 8.88 -0.20
N ASP A 130 -5.07 10.20 -0.23
CA ASP A 130 -4.17 11.02 0.56
C ASP A 130 -4.72 11.17 1.97
N ILE A 131 -4.07 10.53 2.94
CA ILE A 131 -4.45 10.53 4.35
C ILE A 131 -3.27 11.09 5.12
N GLU A 132 -3.49 12.20 5.84
CA GLU A 132 -2.45 12.89 6.62
C GLU A 132 -1.19 13.24 5.80
N GLY A 133 -1.37 13.55 4.51
CA GLY A 133 -0.29 13.90 3.58
C GLY A 133 0.47 12.70 2.99
N ALA A 134 0.06 11.47 3.30
CA ALA A 134 0.63 10.26 2.75
C ALA A 134 -0.35 9.54 1.81
N ARG A 135 0.14 9.19 0.62
CA ARG A 135 -0.60 8.37 -0.34
C ARG A 135 -0.73 6.94 0.19
N THR A 136 -1.94 6.59 0.62
CA THR A 136 -2.24 5.36 1.36
C THR A 136 -3.16 4.47 0.54
N ALA A 137 -2.82 3.18 0.43
CA ALA A 137 -3.70 2.19 -0.18
C ALA A 137 -4.93 1.97 0.72
N ALA A 138 -6.11 2.02 0.12
CA ALA A 138 -7.38 1.78 0.80
C ALA A 138 -8.28 0.89 -0.05
N TYR A 139 -9.20 0.19 0.59
CA TYR A 139 -10.07 -0.80 -0.02
C TYR A 139 -11.53 -0.40 0.12
N VAL A 140 -12.24 -0.36 -0.99
CA VAL A 140 -13.67 -0.03 -1.05
C VAL A 140 -14.44 -1.21 -1.60
N LEU A 141 -15.66 -1.40 -1.12
CA LEU A 141 -16.49 -2.53 -1.53
C LEU A 141 -17.11 -2.26 -2.91
N HIS A 142 -16.95 -3.19 -3.86
CA HIS A 142 -17.66 -3.11 -5.16
C HIS A 142 -18.86 -4.05 -5.24
N THR A 143 -18.86 -5.14 -4.45
CA THR A 143 -19.97 -6.10 -4.33
C THR A 143 -20.27 -6.42 -2.87
N LEU A 144 -21.54 -6.54 -2.50
CA LEU A 144 -21.99 -7.01 -1.19
C LEU A 144 -22.96 -8.18 -1.37
N GLY A 145 -22.45 -9.42 -1.34
CA GLY A 145 -23.21 -10.56 -1.82
C GLY A 145 -23.57 -10.37 -3.30
N ASP A 146 -24.85 -10.48 -3.65
CA ASP A 146 -25.33 -10.28 -5.02
C ASP A 146 -25.53 -8.80 -5.39
N LEU A 147 -25.36 -7.87 -4.43
CA LEU A 147 -25.55 -6.45 -4.66
C LEU A 147 -24.29 -5.80 -5.24
N VAL A 148 -24.37 -5.35 -6.49
CA VAL A 148 -23.30 -4.52 -7.10
C VAL A 148 -23.42 -3.09 -6.58
N LEU A 149 -22.34 -2.59 -5.98
CA LEU A 149 -22.24 -1.20 -5.50
C LEU A 149 -21.50 -0.33 -6.51
N LEU A 150 -20.39 -0.82 -7.04
CA LEU A 150 -19.58 -0.09 -8.03
C LEU A 150 -19.53 -0.89 -9.32
N ARG A 151 -19.63 -0.19 -10.45
CA ARG A 151 -19.45 -0.77 -11.79
C ARG A 151 -18.33 -0.05 -12.54
N PRO A 152 -17.68 -0.70 -13.51
CA PRO A 152 -16.72 -0.03 -14.39
C PRO A 152 -17.36 1.20 -15.04
N GLY A 153 -16.68 2.34 -14.93
CA GLY A 153 -17.04 3.57 -15.61
C GLY A 153 -16.32 3.70 -16.96
N PRO A 154 -16.82 4.54 -17.87
CA PRO A 154 -16.11 4.83 -19.11
C PRO A 154 -14.79 5.58 -18.82
N GLY A 155 -13.68 5.08 -19.37
CA GLY A 155 -12.35 5.70 -19.34
C GLY A 155 -11.27 4.84 -18.66
N ILE A 156 -10.14 4.67 -19.36
CA ILE A 156 -8.88 4.21 -18.78
C ILE A 156 -8.10 5.48 -18.40
N VAL A 157 -7.90 5.75 -17.11
CA VAL A 157 -7.21 6.98 -16.69
C VAL A 157 -5.72 6.68 -16.56
N SER A 158 -4.97 6.94 -17.64
CA SER A 158 -3.51 6.89 -17.64
C SER A 158 -2.97 7.74 -16.48
N SER A 159 -2.31 7.10 -15.51
CA SER A 159 -1.95 7.67 -14.21
C SER A 159 -0.79 8.66 -14.24
N VAL A 160 -0.67 9.48 -15.29
CA VAL A 160 0.43 10.44 -15.49
C VAL A 160 -0.03 11.91 -15.52
N VAL A 161 -1.33 12.23 -15.61
CA VAL A 161 -1.74 13.62 -15.93
C VAL A 161 -2.23 14.46 -14.75
N ALA A 162 -2.52 13.89 -13.56
CA ALA A 162 -3.13 14.67 -12.48
C ALA A 162 -2.22 15.70 -11.76
N GLN A 163 -0.95 15.86 -12.18
CA GLN A 163 0.00 16.78 -11.53
C GLN A 163 0.38 18.02 -12.36
N LEU A 164 -0.18 18.20 -13.57
CA LEU A 164 0.25 19.27 -14.50
C LEU A 164 -0.80 20.36 -14.80
N GLU A 165 -2.07 20.23 -14.38
CA GLU A 165 -3.10 21.22 -14.74
C GLU A 165 -3.38 22.31 -13.69
N MET A 166 -2.76 22.28 -12.50
CA MET A 166 -2.85 23.39 -11.52
C MET A 166 -1.73 24.44 -11.64
N GLN A 167 -0.83 24.34 -12.61
CA GLN A 167 0.26 25.31 -12.81
C GLN A 167 0.15 26.18 -14.09
N GLN A 168 -0.94 26.11 -14.84
CA GLN A 168 -1.12 26.94 -16.06
C GLN A 168 -2.22 28.01 -15.99
N GLN A 169 -2.74 28.33 -14.80
CA GLN A 169 -3.69 29.43 -14.61
C GLN A 169 -3.23 30.48 -13.59
N GLN A 170 -1.93 30.76 -13.56
CA GLN A 170 -1.40 32.03 -13.03
C GLN A 170 -0.69 32.79 -14.13
#